data_AF-A0A328F9N1-F1
#
_entry.id   AF-A0A328F9N1-F1
#
_cell.length_a   1.000
_cell.length_b   1.000
_cell.length_c   1.000
_cell.angle_alpha   90.00
_cell.angle_beta   90.00
_cell.angle_gamma   90.00
#
_symmetry.space_group_name_H-M   'P 1'
#
loop_
_entity.id
_entity.type
_entity.pdbx_description
1 polymer ?
#
loop_
_entity_poly.entity_id
_entity_poly.type
_entity_poly.pdbx_seq_one_letter_code
_entity_poly.pdbx_strand_id
1 'polypeptide(L)'
;MSDLLDNTEEARKAVVEWLTKKAKTKSKFYIKDFYKIFPDDKPRMIKKVVNKMVEDEILEYWSSGSTTMYGLKGAGIQHSSEGEN
;
A
#
# COMPACT_ATOMS: atom_id res chain seq x y z
N MET A 1 8.76 -14.25 13.39
CA MET A 1 8.45 -12.99 12.69
C MET A 1 9.48 -12.90 11.59
N SER A 2 9.12 -12.46 10.37
CA SER A 2 10.14 -12.37 9.33
C SER A 2 11.10 -11.24 9.69
N ASP A 3 12.40 -11.47 9.48
CA ASP A 3 13.44 -10.44 9.69
C ASP A 3 13.19 -9.19 8.81
N LEU A 4 12.40 -9.36 7.73
CA LEU A 4 12.02 -8.29 6.80
C LEU A 4 11.18 -7.19 7.46
N LEU A 5 10.38 -7.54 8.46
CA LEU A 5 9.51 -6.59 9.17
C LEU A 5 10.23 -5.93 10.36
N ASP A 6 11.25 -6.59 10.91
CA ASP A 6 12.17 -6.00 11.88
C ASP A 6 12.98 -4.87 11.21
N ASN A 7 13.36 -5.03 9.94
CA ASN A 7 13.90 -3.96 9.10
C ASN A 7 12.79 -3.17 8.40
N THR A 8 12.17 -2.25 9.15
CA THR A 8 11.09 -1.38 8.65
C THR A 8 11.42 -0.69 7.32
N GLU A 9 12.68 -0.38 7.03
CA GLU A 9 13.11 0.20 5.76
C GLU A 9 13.00 -0.76 4.57
N GLU A 10 13.40 -2.03 4.74
CA GLU A 10 13.28 -3.04 3.69
C GLU A 10 11.82 -3.39 3.41
N ALA A 11 11.00 -3.51 4.46
CA ALA A 11 9.56 -3.70 4.32
C ALA A 11 8.92 -2.54 3.53
N ARG A 12 9.27 -1.29 3.84
CA ARG A 12 8.78 -0.10 3.10
C ARG A 12 9.18 -0.17 1.63
N LYS A 13 10.45 -0.47 1.37
CA LYS A 13 10.98 -0.54 0.00
C LYS A 13 10.27 -1.63 -0.80
N ALA A 14 10.08 -2.82 -0.22
CA ALA A 14 9.36 -3.92 -0.85
C ALA A 14 7.91 -3.52 -1.21
N VAL A 15 7.23 -2.81 -0.31
CA VAL A 15 5.88 -2.28 -0.55
C VAL A 15 5.88 -1.26 -1.68
N VAL A 16 6.77 -0.26 -1.64
CA VAL A 16 6.85 0.79 -2.68
C VAL A 16 7.18 0.19 -4.04
N GLU A 17 8.13 -0.74 -4.11
CA GLU A 17 8.49 -1.43 -5.36
C GLU A 17 7.33 -2.25 -5.92
N TRP A 18 6.63 -3.00 -5.05
CA TRP A 18 5.46 -3.77 -5.45
C TRP A 18 4.35 -2.87 -5.98
N LEU A 19 4.04 -1.78 -5.26
CA LEU A 19 3.06 -0.80 -5.69
C LEU A 19 3.47 -0.10 -6.98
N THR A 20 4.74 0.28 -7.15
CA THR A 20 5.25 0.94 -8.36
C THR A 20 5.11 0.02 -9.58
N LYS A 21 5.38 -1.29 -9.41
CA LYS A 21 5.16 -2.28 -10.47
C LYS A 21 3.69 -2.41 -10.84
N LYS A 22 2.79 -2.37 -9.84
CA LYS A 22 1.34 -2.51 -10.04
C LYS A 22 0.64 -1.20 -10.42
N ALA A 23 1.23 -0.04 -10.15
CA ALA A 23 0.72 1.30 -10.42
C ALA A 23 0.39 1.52 -11.90
N LYS A 24 1.05 0.76 -12.79
CA LYS A 24 0.74 0.72 -14.23
C LYS A 24 -0.67 0.20 -14.55
N THR A 25 -1.30 -0.52 -13.63
CA THR A 25 -2.59 -1.19 -13.84
C THR A 25 -3.66 -0.78 -12.84
N LYS A 26 -3.27 -0.54 -11.57
CA LYS A 26 -4.16 -0.13 -10.49
C LYS A 26 -3.38 0.77 -9.55
N SER A 27 -4.01 1.83 -9.09
CA SER A 27 -3.43 2.76 -8.12
C SER A 27 -3.82 2.45 -6.66
N LYS A 28 -4.86 1.65 -6.45
CA LYS A 28 -5.43 1.33 -5.13
C LYS A 28 -5.47 -0.17 -4.90
N PHE A 29 -5.05 -0.61 -3.72
CA PHE A 29 -4.95 -2.02 -3.32
C PHE A 29 -5.55 -2.24 -1.95
N TYR A 30 -6.17 -3.40 -1.72
CA TYR A 30 -6.71 -3.73 -0.40
C TYR A 30 -5.60 -4.12 0.56
N ILE A 31 -5.80 -3.93 1.86
CA ILE A 31 -4.84 -4.41 2.88
C ILE A 31 -4.49 -5.90 2.73
N LYS A 32 -5.44 -6.70 2.26
CA LYS A 32 -5.26 -8.14 1.99
C LYS A 32 -4.26 -8.43 0.87
N ASP A 33 -4.06 -7.50 -0.07
CA ASP A 33 -3.06 -7.66 -1.12
C ASP A 33 -1.64 -7.51 -0.57
N PHE A 34 -1.43 -6.70 0.46
CA PHE A 34 -0.14 -6.56 1.14
C PHE A 34 0.28 -7.83 1.86
N TYR A 35 -0.67 -8.70 2.24
CA TYR A 35 -0.35 -10.01 2.81
C TYR A 35 0.36 -10.92 1.80
N LYS A 36 0.25 -10.65 0.50
CA LYS A 36 1.00 -11.38 -0.53
C LYS A 36 2.47 -10.97 -0.60
N ILE A 37 2.79 -9.77 -0.10
CA ILE A 37 4.17 -9.26 0.00
C ILE A 37 4.85 -9.88 1.22
N PHE A 38 4.09 -10.05 2.31
CA PHE A 38 4.56 -10.59 3.58
C PHE A 38 3.72 -11.81 4.00
N PRO A 39 3.81 -12.95 3.29
CA PRO A 39 2.98 -14.12 3.57
C PRO A 39 3.26 -14.76 4.93
N ASP A 40 4.49 -14.65 5.42
CA ASP A 40 4.95 -15.21 6.70
C ASP A 40 4.71 -14.27 7.90
N ASP A 41 4.22 -13.05 7.65
CA ASP A 41 4.03 -12.05 8.70
C ASP A 41 2.59 -11.92 9.19
N LYS A 42 2.48 -11.54 10.46
CA LYS A 42 1.18 -11.34 11.09
C LYS A 42 0.47 -10.13 10.46
N PRO A 43 -0.83 -10.23 10.13
CA PRO A 43 -1.62 -9.11 9.58
C PRO A 43 -1.52 -7.82 10.39
N ARG A 44 -1.39 -7.95 11.72
CA ARG A 44 -1.23 -6.82 12.65
C ARG A 44 0.06 -6.03 12.40
N MET A 45 1.16 -6.70 12.04
CA MET A 45 2.45 -6.08 11.75
C MET A 45 2.42 -5.38 10.39
N ILE A 46 1.87 -6.03 9.38
CA ILE A 46 1.69 -5.47 8.04
C ILE A 46 0.86 -4.19 8.12
N LYS A 47 -0.27 -4.21 8.85
CA LYS A 47 -1.10 -3.02 9.07
C LYS A 47 -0.33 -1.90 9.77
N LYS A 48 0.55 -2.21 10.73
CA LYS A 48 1.38 -1.23 11.42
C LYS A 48 2.35 -0.54 10.45
N VAL A 49 3.03 -1.30 9.60
CA VAL A 49 3.94 -0.75 8.58
C VAL A 49 3.19 0.11 7.57
N VAL A 50 2.09 -0.41 7.01
CA VAL A 50 1.29 0.33 6.02
C VAL A 50 0.73 1.62 6.60
N ASN A 51 0.18 1.59 7.82
CA ASN A 51 -0.28 2.81 8.49
C ASN A 51 0.87 3.81 8.73
N LYS A 52 2.05 3.33 9.15
CA LYS A 52 3.22 4.19 9.32
C LYS A 52 3.65 4.84 8.00
N MET A 53 3.54 4.12 6.89
CA MET A 53 3.81 4.67 5.56
C MET A 53 2.77 5.71 5.12
N VAL A 54 1.53 5.61 5.59
CA VAL A 54 0.51 6.65 5.39
C VAL A 54 0.84 7.88 6.23
N GLU A 55 1.25 7.70 7.49
CA GLU A 55 1.71 8.80 8.36
C GLU A 55 2.94 9.51 7.78
N ASP A 56 3.87 8.75 7.19
CA ASP A 56 5.07 9.29 6.53
C ASP A 56 4.77 9.85 5.12
N GLU A 57 3.49 9.96 4.74
CA GLU A 57 3.03 10.48 3.46
C GLU A 57 3.59 9.76 2.23
N ILE A 58 4.00 8.50 2.37
CA ILE A 58 4.46 7.64 1.28
C ILE A 58 3.24 7.01 0.59
N LEU A 59 2.27 6.59 1.40
CA LEU A 59 1.04 5.97 0.94
C LEU A 59 -0.17 6.87 1.24
N GLU A 60 -1.20 6.71 0.43
CA GLU A 60 -2.50 7.32 0.64
C GLU A 60 -3.50 6.25 1.08
N TYR A 61 -4.32 6.59 2.07
CA TYR A 61 -5.34 5.74 2.63
C TYR A 61 -6.71 6.14 2.09
N TRP A 62 -7.49 5.16 1.62
CA TRP A 62 -8.89 5.34 1.26
C TRP A 62 -9.77 4.36 2.02
N SER A 63 -10.88 4.87 2.56
CA SER A 63 -11.96 4.04 3.06
C SER A 63 -12.86 3.63 1.90
N SER A 64 -13.07 2.33 1.71
CA SER A 64 -13.97 1.79 0.70
C SER A 64 -15.04 0.92 1.38
N GLY A 65 -15.98 1.58 2.06
CA GLY A 65 -17.07 0.91 2.79
C GLY A 65 -16.57 0.05 3.94
N SER A 66 -16.78 -1.27 3.86
CA SER A 66 -16.36 -2.24 4.89
C SER A 66 -14.88 -2.62 4.85
N THR A 67 -14.10 -2.05 3.92
CA THR A 67 -12.69 -2.38 3.72
C THR A 67 -11.83 -1.13 3.52
N THR A 68 -10.52 -1.32 3.64
CA THR A 68 -9.52 -0.26 3.55
C THR A 68 -8.62 -0.49 2.35
N MET A 69 -8.36 0.59 1.62
CA MET A 69 -7.50 0.60 0.45
C MET A 69 -6.31 1.52 0.68
N TYR A 70 -5.18 1.15 0.07
CA TYR A 70 -3.91 1.82 0.18
C TYR A 70 -3.23 1.87 -1.19
N GLY A 71 -2.39 2.85 -1.40
CA GLY A 71 -1.72 3.07 -2.68
C GLY A 71 -0.66 4.14 -2.55
N LEU A 72 0.16 4.32 -3.58
CA LEU A 72 1.19 5.36 -3.56
C LEU A 72 0.53 6.74 -3.51
N LYS A 73 1.08 7.64 -2.69
CA LYS A 73 0.62 9.03 -2.64
C LYS A 73 0.66 9.64 -4.05
N GLY A 74 -0.43 10.28 -4.45
CA GLY A 74 -0.59 10.85 -5.79
C GLY A 74 -1.01 9.87 -6.89
N ALA A 75 -0.91 8.55 -6.68
CA ALA A 75 -1.41 7.57 -7.66
C ALA A 75 -2.95 7.58 -7.78
N GLY A 76 -3.65 8.05 -6.74
CA GLY A 76 -5.10 8.23 -6.76
C GLY A 76 -5.58 9.39 -7.64
N ILE A 77 -4.72 10.38 -7.92
CA ILE A 77 -5.03 11.58 -8.72
C ILE A 77 -4.96 11.27 -10.22
N GLN A 78 -4.22 10.24 -10.62
CA GLN A 78 -3.96 9.91 -12.03
C GLN A 78 -5.17 9.34 -12.79
N HIS A 79 -6.36 9.26 -12.17
CA HIS A 79 -7.59 8.72 -12.78
C HIS A 79 -8.78 9.70 -12.72
N SER A 80 -8.54 11.00 -12.51
CA SER A 80 -9.58 12.04 -12.66
C SER A 80 -9.38 12.94 -13.88
N SER A 81 -8.49 12.56 -14.81
CA SER A 81 -8.36 13.19 -16.12
C SER A 81 -8.87 12.23 -17.19
N GLU A 82 -10.19 12.06 -17.29
CA GLU A 82 -10.91 11.70 -18.53
C GLU A 82 -12.38 11.44 -18.16
N GLY A 83 -13.26 12.36 -18.57
CA GLY A 83 -14.70 12.23 -18.37
C GLY A 83 -15.51 13.53 -18.29
N GLU A 84 -14.96 14.69 -18.68
CA GLU A 84 -15.80 15.82 -19.11
C GLU A 84 -15.74 15.91 -20.64
N ASN A 85 -16.73 15.31 -21.30
CA ASN A 85 -17.43 15.83 -22.48
C ASN A 85 -18.65 14.97 -22.80
#